data_AF-A0A533QNR9-F1
#
_entry.id   AF-A0A533QNR9-F1
#
_cell.length_a   1.000
_cell.length_b   1.000
_cell.length_c   1.000
_cell.angle_alpha   90.00
_cell.angle_beta   90.00
_cell.angle_gamma   90.00
#
_symmetry.space_group_name_H-M   'P 1'
#
loop_
_entity.id
_entity.type
_entity.pdbx_description
1 polymer ?
#
loop_
_entity_poly.entity_id
_entity_poly.type
_entity_poly.pdbx_seq_one_letter_code
_entity_poly.pdbx_strand_id
1 'polypeptide(L)'
;MRIYIVIAGIAIPYFESYALSDTEQRRESTPSVTYSNPYFKGTKEEREALIKRMTSLLGVDCNFCHNEDLTVFTEAGEKSKEMMKASVALGVECDHCHIDLKHYKENEQQARKMFELSEVMGTECNFCHAGKEKLTRKGERSKTAFVTRNWATEGTKQCLACHIEKKQFALNFYGWQVLNAMKGLKGM
;
A
#
# COMPACT_ATOMS: atom_id res chain seq x y z
N MET A 1 -88.83 -26.97 27.45
CA MET A 1 -87.64 -26.15 27.75
C MET A 1 -87.04 -25.72 26.42
N ARG A 2 -86.94 -24.40 26.18
CA ARG A 2 -86.03 -23.63 25.29
C ARG A 2 -85.59 -24.22 23.94
N ILE A 3 -85.48 -23.52 22.80
CA ILE A 3 -85.73 -22.17 22.29
C ILE A 3 -85.38 -22.32 20.77
N TYR A 4 -86.27 -21.92 19.85
CA TYR A 4 -86.08 -21.06 18.64
C TYR A 4 -84.62 -20.77 18.17
N ILE A 5 -84.15 -20.74 16.91
CA ILE A 5 -84.54 -20.19 15.58
C ILE A 5 -83.34 -20.61 14.66
N VAL A 6 -83.39 -21.19 13.45
CA VAL A 6 -83.98 -20.86 12.13
C VAL A 6 -83.14 -19.82 11.30
N ILE A 7 -82.72 -20.25 10.10
CA ILE A 7 -82.17 -19.56 8.87
C ILE A 7 -80.78 -18.87 9.01
N ALA A 8 -79.92 -18.71 8.00
CA ALA A 8 -79.95 -18.94 6.55
C ALA A 8 -78.50 -19.06 6.03
N GLY A 9 -78.30 -19.78 4.92
CA GLY A 9 -76.99 -19.89 4.26
C GLY A 9 -76.64 -18.71 3.34
N ILE A 10 -75.35 -18.58 3.00
CA ILE A 10 -74.85 -17.85 1.82
C ILE A 10 -73.58 -18.58 1.33
N ALA A 11 -73.43 -18.69 0.01
CA ALA A 11 -72.35 -19.37 -0.69
C ALA A 11 -71.38 -18.40 -1.40
N ILE A 12 -70.22 -18.95 -1.81
CA ILE A 12 -69.24 -18.53 -2.88
C ILE A 12 -68.32 -17.32 -2.51
N PRO A 13 -67.03 -17.17 -2.96
CA PRO A 13 -66.31 -17.82 -4.07
C PRO A 13 -64.85 -18.30 -3.87
N TYR A 14 -64.37 -19.04 -4.89
CA TYR A 14 -62.98 -19.33 -5.25
C TYR A 14 -62.15 -18.05 -5.44
N PHE A 15 -60.89 -18.02 -4.96
CA PHE A 15 -59.80 -17.31 -5.64
C PHE A 15 -58.45 -17.97 -5.40
N GLU A 16 -57.78 -18.20 -6.53
CA GLU A 16 -56.47 -18.76 -6.81
C GLU A 16 -55.36 -17.90 -6.18
N SER A 17 -54.55 -18.49 -5.30
CA SER A 17 -53.40 -17.80 -4.70
C SER A 17 -52.13 -18.14 -5.49
N TYR A 18 -51.78 -17.23 -6.39
CA TYR A 18 -50.46 -17.16 -7.02
C TYR A 18 -49.41 -16.86 -5.95
N ALA A 19 -48.63 -17.86 -5.56
CA ALA A 19 -47.46 -17.64 -4.73
C ALA A 19 -46.32 -17.09 -5.59
N LEU A 20 -46.14 -15.77 -5.57
CA LEU A 20 -44.92 -15.09 -5.99
C LEU A 20 -43.74 -15.61 -5.15
N SER A 21 -42.87 -16.41 -5.75
CA SER A 21 -41.58 -16.75 -5.17
C SER A 21 -40.59 -15.63 -5.47
N ASP A 22 -40.51 -14.66 -4.57
CA ASP A 22 -39.33 -13.79 -4.45
C ASP A 22 -38.17 -14.65 -3.92
N THR A 23 -37.47 -15.32 -4.82
CA THR A 23 -36.15 -15.88 -4.51
C THR A 23 -35.16 -14.73 -4.40
N GLU A 24 -34.87 -14.35 -3.16
CA GLU A 24 -33.81 -13.43 -2.76
C GLU A 24 -32.54 -13.64 -3.58
N GLN A 25 -32.09 -12.57 -4.22
CA GLN A 25 -30.76 -12.47 -4.80
C GLN A 25 -29.74 -12.59 -3.66
N ARG A 26 -29.20 -13.81 -3.50
CA ARG A 26 -28.09 -14.14 -2.62
C ARG A 26 -26.94 -13.16 -2.91
N ARG A 27 -26.80 -12.12 -2.10
CA ARG A 27 -25.59 -11.28 -2.08
C ARG A 27 -24.44 -12.21 -1.69
N GLU A 28 -23.59 -12.53 -2.65
CA GLU A 28 -22.27 -13.10 -2.36
C GLU A 28 -21.57 -12.13 -1.41
N SER A 29 -21.43 -12.56 -0.15
CA SER A 29 -20.58 -11.90 0.81
C SER A 29 -19.15 -12.03 0.30
N THR A 30 -18.53 -10.90 -0.05
CA THR A 30 -17.11 -10.84 -0.36
C THR A 30 -16.31 -11.47 0.79
N PRO A 31 -15.34 -12.36 0.50
CA PRO A 31 -14.56 -13.01 1.54
C PRO A 31 -13.86 -11.96 2.39
N SER A 32 -13.88 -12.14 3.72
CA SER A 32 -13.21 -11.24 4.65
C SER A 32 -11.69 -11.38 4.50
N VAL A 33 -11.10 -10.65 3.59
CA VAL A 33 -9.64 -10.57 3.46
C VAL A 33 -9.12 -9.88 4.72
N THR A 34 -8.44 -10.63 5.58
CA THR A 34 -7.81 -10.08 6.79
C THR A 34 -6.67 -9.15 6.40
N TYR A 35 -6.96 -7.85 6.33
CA TYR A 35 -5.96 -6.80 6.07
C TYR A 35 -5.04 -6.64 7.29
N SER A 36 -3.97 -7.44 7.39
CA SER A 36 -2.89 -7.22 8.35
C SER A 36 -1.78 -6.30 7.82
N ASN A 37 -2.01 -5.62 6.69
CA ASN A 37 -1.04 -4.69 6.11
C ASN A 37 -1.24 -3.29 6.72
N PRO A 38 -0.16 -2.66 7.28
CA PRO A 38 -0.23 -1.36 7.94
C PRO A 38 -0.67 -0.20 7.02
N TYR A 39 -0.75 -0.42 5.71
CA TYR A 39 -1.34 0.53 4.76
C TYR A 39 -2.86 0.65 4.92
N PHE A 40 -3.56 -0.46 5.15
CA PHE A 40 -5.02 -0.49 5.30
C PHE A 40 -5.43 -0.23 6.76
N LYS A 41 -5.44 1.04 7.16
CA LYS A 41 -5.87 1.50 8.48
C LYS A 41 -7.35 1.87 8.50
N GLY A 42 -7.93 1.99 9.70
CA GLY A 42 -9.31 2.47 9.87
C GLY A 42 -10.37 1.38 9.91
N THR A 43 -11.64 1.79 9.80
CA THR A 43 -12.82 0.92 9.75
C THR A 43 -12.86 0.10 8.46
N LYS A 44 -13.80 -0.85 8.37
CA LYS A 44 -14.00 -1.64 7.16
C LYS A 44 -14.32 -0.74 5.95
N GLU A 45 -15.21 0.23 6.15
CA GLU A 45 -15.66 1.18 5.12
C GLU A 45 -14.50 2.07 4.65
N GLU A 46 -13.64 2.52 5.56
CA GLU A 46 -12.45 3.31 5.22
C GLU A 46 -11.46 2.48 4.37
N ARG A 47 -11.26 1.20 4.72
CA ARG A 47 -10.40 0.29 3.96
C ARG A 47 -10.98 0.00 2.57
N GLU A 48 -12.28 -0.26 2.48
CA GLU A 48 -12.97 -0.49 1.20
C GLU A 48 -12.91 0.75 0.30
N ALA A 49 -13.09 1.95 0.87
CA ALA A 49 -12.93 3.21 0.13
C ALA A 49 -11.48 3.42 -0.34
N LEU A 50 -10.49 3.04 0.47
CA LEU A 50 -9.08 3.09 0.08
C LEU A 50 -8.79 2.13 -1.08
N ILE A 51 -9.26 0.89 -0.99
CA ILE A 51 -9.11 -0.11 -2.06
C ILE A 51 -9.74 0.38 -3.35
N LYS A 52 -10.98 0.89 -3.29
CA LYS A 52 -11.69 1.41 -4.46
C LYS A 52 -10.95 2.56 -5.13
N ARG A 53 -10.39 3.49 -4.34
CA ARG A 53 -9.58 4.59 -4.88
C ARG A 53 -8.30 4.08 -5.54
N MET A 54 -7.61 3.14 -4.90
CA MET A 54 -6.38 2.55 -5.42
C MET A 54 -6.62 1.77 -6.73
N THR A 55 -7.64 0.91 -6.78
CA THR A 55 -7.98 0.15 -7.99
C THR A 55 -8.41 1.05 -9.13
N SER A 56 -9.17 2.12 -8.82
CA SER A 56 -9.57 3.13 -9.81
C SER A 56 -8.38 3.92 -10.36
N LEU A 57 -7.45 4.34 -9.51
CA LEU A 57 -6.23 5.06 -9.92
C LEU A 57 -5.37 4.21 -10.87
N LEU A 58 -5.22 2.93 -10.55
CA LEU A 58 -4.36 2.02 -11.31
C LEU A 58 -5.08 1.40 -12.51
N GLY A 59 -6.41 1.52 -12.59
CA GLY A 59 -7.20 0.91 -13.66
C GLY A 59 -7.13 -0.63 -13.65
N VAL A 60 -7.14 -1.22 -12.45
CA VAL A 60 -7.04 -2.69 -12.26
C VAL A 60 -8.12 -3.21 -11.33
N ASP A 61 -8.50 -4.47 -11.53
CA ASP A 61 -9.44 -5.18 -10.67
C ASP A 61 -8.71 -6.02 -9.59
N CYS A 62 -9.47 -6.62 -8.68
CA CYS A 62 -8.91 -7.39 -7.57
C CYS A 62 -8.08 -8.60 -8.03
N ASN A 63 -8.44 -9.20 -9.17
CA ASN A 63 -7.72 -10.33 -9.78
C ASN A 63 -6.34 -9.95 -10.37
N PHE A 64 -6.01 -8.66 -10.41
CA PHE A 64 -4.66 -8.22 -10.75
C PHE A 64 -3.68 -8.56 -9.62
N CYS A 65 -4.07 -8.26 -8.37
CA CYS A 65 -3.27 -8.50 -7.18
C CYS A 65 -3.49 -9.88 -6.56
N HIS A 66 -4.64 -10.51 -6.84
CA HIS A 66 -5.02 -11.79 -6.27
C HIS A 66 -5.36 -12.82 -7.35
N ASN A 67 -5.35 -14.11 -7.00
CA ASN A 67 -5.98 -15.13 -7.84
C ASN A 67 -7.50 -14.89 -7.96
N GLU A 68 -8.17 -15.64 -8.84
CA GLU A 68 -9.62 -15.52 -9.10
C GLU A 68 -10.46 -15.63 -7.81
N ASP A 69 -10.06 -16.51 -6.89
CA ASP A 69 -10.73 -16.72 -5.60
C ASP A 69 -10.40 -15.65 -4.54
N LEU A 70 -9.54 -14.68 -4.84
CA LEU A 70 -9.08 -13.62 -3.94
C LEU A 70 -8.39 -14.11 -2.64
N THR A 71 -7.81 -15.31 -2.67
CA THR A 71 -7.21 -15.98 -1.51
C THR A 71 -5.68 -15.91 -1.49
N VAL A 72 -5.04 -15.76 -2.64
CA VAL A 72 -3.57 -15.78 -2.81
C VAL A 72 -3.12 -14.56 -3.59
N PHE A 73 -2.02 -13.93 -3.18
CA PHE A 73 -1.42 -12.84 -3.93
C PHE A 73 -0.70 -13.34 -5.17
N THR A 74 -0.89 -12.64 -6.29
CA THR A 74 -0.08 -12.82 -7.50
C THR A 74 1.30 -12.18 -7.32
N GLU A 75 2.20 -12.36 -8.27
CA GLU A 75 3.48 -11.63 -8.30
C GLU A 75 3.26 -10.10 -8.29
N ALA A 76 2.25 -9.63 -9.03
CA ALA A 76 1.87 -8.22 -9.01
C ALA A 76 1.35 -7.79 -7.63
N GLY A 77 0.56 -8.63 -6.96
CA GLY A 77 0.10 -8.40 -5.59
C GLY A 77 1.25 -8.31 -4.57
N GLU A 78 2.24 -9.19 -4.67
CA GLU A 78 3.44 -9.13 -3.82
C GLU A 78 4.25 -7.86 -4.07
N LYS A 79 4.41 -7.46 -5.34
CA LYS A 79 5.02 -6.16 -5.68
C LYS A 79 4.23 -4.98 -5.09
N SER A 80 2.90 -4.99 -5.19
CA SER A 80 2.05 -3.96 -4.60
C SER A 80 2.20 -3.89 -3.08
N LYS A 81 2.37 -5.02 -2.38
CA LYS A 81 2.62 -5.04 -0.93
C LYS A 81 3.94 -4.33 -0.57
N GLU A 82 5.00 -4.53 -1.34
CA GLU A 82 6.26 -3.80 -1.12
C GLU A 82 6.10 -2.30 -1.37
N MET A 83 5.36 -1.90 -2.42
CA MET A 83 5.06 -0.49 -2.68
C MET A 83 4.18 0.14 -1.57
N MET A 84 3.27 -0.62 -0.97
CA MET A 84 2.48 -0.18 0.18
C MET A 84 3.35 0.08 1.41
N LYS A 85 4.40 -0.71 1.64
CA LYS A 85 5.37 -0.40 2.72
C LYS A 85 6.06 0.94 2.47
N ALA A 86 6.43 1.22 1.22
CA ALA A 86 7.02 2.51 0.85
C ALA A 86 6.04 3.67 1.09
N SER A 87 4.77 3.51 0.71
CA SER A 87 3.71 4.47 0.99
C SER A 87 3.54 4.74 2.50
N VAL A 88 3.54 3.69 3.32
CA VAL A 88 3.49 3.81 4.79
C VAL A 88 4.71 4.56 5.32
N ALA A 89 5.92 4.24 4.84
CA ALA A 89 7.15 4.89 5.26
C ALA A 89 7.19 6.39 4.90
N LEU A 90 6.62 6.75 3.74
CA LEU A 90 6.54 8.13 3.25
C LEU A 90 5.35 8.90 3.86
N GLY A 91 4.35 8.20 4.40
CA GLY A 91 3.11 8.80 4.90
C GLY A 91 2.29 9.45 3.79
N VAL A 92 2.24 8.81 2.62
CA VAL A 92 1.54 9.29 1.42
C VAL A 92 0.76 8.16 0.75
N GLU A 93 -0.32 8.50 0.05
CA GLU A 93 -1.11 7.53 -0.73
C GLU A 93 -0.50 7.25 -2.12
N CYS A 94 -1.00 6.22 -2.82
CA CYS A 94 -0.49 5.80 -4.13
C CYS A 94 -0.46 6.93 -5.16
N ASP A 95 -1.45 7.83 -5.15
CA ASP A 95 -1.57 8.96 -6.08
C ASP A 95 -0.47 10.03 -5.89
N HIS A 96 0.28 9.98 -4.81
CA HIS A 96 1.44 10.85 -4.62
C HIS A 96 2.53 10.60 -5.65
N CYS A 97 2.70 9.35 -6.06
CA CYS A 97 3.70 8.90 -7.03
C CYS A 97 3.09 8.38 -8.33
N HIS A 98 1.94 7.71 -8.28
CA HIS A 98 1.29 7.16 -9.46
C HIS A 98 0.41 8.18 -10.17
N ILE A 99 0.50 8.18 -11.50
CA ILE A 99 -0.53 8.75 -12.38
C ILE A 99 -1.50 7.65 -12.77
N ASP A 100 -0.95 6.48 -13.11
CA ASP A 100 -1.67 5.23 -13.35
C ASP A 100 -0.74 4.03 -13.04
N LEU A 101 -1.08 2.83 -13.54
CA LEU A 101 -0.28 1.62 -13.35
C LEU A 101 1.14 1.69 -13.93
N LYS A 102 1.34 2.42 -15.03
CA LYS A 102 2.60 2.46 -15.80
C LYS A 102 3.32 3.79 -15.70
N HIS A 103 2.60 4.88 -15.42
CA HIS A 103 3.15 6.23 -15.40
C HIS A 103 3.25 6.80 -13.99
N TYR A 104 4.34 7.53 -13.75
CA TYR A 104 4.71 8.04 -12.43
C TYR A 104 5.00 9.55 -12.49
N LYS A 105 4.74 10.22 -11.36
CA LYS A 105 5.14 11.61 -11.10
C LYS A 105 6.62 11.67 -10.73
N GLU A 106 7.21 12.86 -10.78
CA GLU A 106 8.62 13.09 -10.41
C GLU A 106 8.95 12.63 -8.97
N ASN A 107 7.96 12.67 -8.08
CA ASN A 107 8.08 12.23 -6.68
C ASN A 107 8.52 10.76 -6.56
N GLU A 108 8.22 9.91 -7.55
CA GLU A 108 8.69 8.51 -7.56
C GLU A 108 10.22 8.44 -7.61
N GLN A 109 10.84 9.26 -8.46
CA GLN A 109 12.29 9.27 -8.61
C GLN A 109 12.97 9.76 -7.33
N GLN A 110 12.36 10.71 -6.64
CA GLN A 110 12.85 11.21 -5.36
C GLN A 110 12.73 10.12 -4.28
N ALA A 111 11.58 9.44 -4.19
CA ALA A 111 11.38 8.33 -3.27
C ALA A 111 12.39 7.21 -3.51
N ARG A 112 12.60 6.80 -4.76
CA ARG A 112 13.58 5.75 -5.13
C ARG A 112 14.99 6.09 -4.64
N LYS A 113 15.44 7.33 -4.88
CA LYS A 113 16.76 7.80 -4.41
C LYS A 113 16.89 7.77 -2.88
N MET A 114 15.81 8.05 -2.15
CA MET A 114 15.81 8.00 -0.68
C MET A 114 15.82 6.57 -0.13
N PHE A 115 15.11 5.63 -0.78
CA PHE A 115 15.18 4.22 -0.41
C PHE A 115 16.56 3.61 -0.71
N GLU A 116 17.14 3.92 -1.87
CA GLU A 116 18.50 3.50 -2.20
C GLU A 116 19.52 4.04 -1.17
N LEU A 117 19.39 5.30 -0.78
CA LEU A 117 20.18 5.87 0.30
C LEU A 117 20.00 5.12 1.62
N SER A 118 18.76 4.86 2.02
CA SER A 118 18.42 4.13 3.24
C SER A 118 19.08 2.75 3.27
N GLU A 119 19.04 2.04 2.14
CA GLU A 119 19.67 0.73 1.96
C GLU A 119 21.19 0.83 2.04
N VAL A 120 21.81 1.71 1.25
CA VAL A 120 23.26 1.90 1.20
C VAL A 120 23.83 2.27 2.59
N MET A 121 23.09 3.07 3.35
CA MET A 121 23.51 3.54 4.68
C MET A 121 23.13 2.57 5.79
N GLY A 122 22.31 1.55 5.52
CA GLY A 122 21.81 0.62 6.53
C GLY A 122 20.97 1.32 7.62
N THR A 123 20.23 2.38 7.24
CA THR A 123 19.42 3.17 8.18
C THR A 123 17.99 3.28 7.70
N GLU A 124 17.01 3.13 8.59
CA GLU A 124 15.60 3.35 8.29
C GLU A 124 15.26 4.84 8.08
N CYS A 125 14.11 5.13 7.45
CA CYS A 125 13.64 6.50 7.22
C CYS A 125 13.55 7.33 8.51
N ASN A 126 13.19 6.71 9.64
CA ASN A 126 13.06 7.37 10.96
C ASN A 126 14.40 7.92 11.50
N PHE A 127 15.53 7.50 10.95
CA PHE A 127 16.84 8.02 11.31
C PHE A 127 16.96 9.51 10.97
N CYS A 128 16.45 9.89 9.79
CA CYS A 128 16.44 11.27 9.30
C CYS A 128 15.08 11.95 9.43
N HIS A 129 13.98 11.20 9.38
CA HIS A 129 12.62 11.74 9.35
C HIS A 129 11.88 11.53 10.68
N ALA A 130 11.16 12.56 11.11
CA ALA A 130 10.19 12.53 12.21
C ALA A 130 8.77 12.70 11.66
N GLY A 131 8.44 11.91 10.64
CA GLY A 131 7.24 12.06 9.81
C GLY A 131 7.54 12.75 8.48
N LYS A 132 6.50 12.91 7.64
CA LYS A 132 6.59 13.36 6.24
C LYS A 132 7.31 14.72 6.09
N GLU A 133 7.06 15.67 6.98
CA GLU A 133 7.49 17.07 6.82
C GLU A 133 8.57 17.50 7.82
N LYS A 134 8.96 16.63 8.76
CA LYS A 134 9.89 16.99 9.83
C LYS A 134 11.14 16.13 9.74
N LEU A 135 12.29 16.78 9.87
CA LEU A 135 13.57 16.08 10.02
C LEU A 135 13.92 15.94 11.50
N THR A 136 14.59 14.85 11.83
CA THR A 136 15.27 14.71 13.13
C THR A 136 16.49 15.64 13.17
N ARG A 137 17.12 15.80 14.34
CA ARG A 137 18.41 16.51 14.44
C ARG A 137 19.50 15.90 13.53
N LYS A 138 19.44 14.58 13.28
CA LYS A 138 20.35 13.90 12.35
C LYS A 138 19.97 14.17 10.89
N GLY A 139 18.68 14.21 10.59
CA GLY A 139 18.16 14.61 9.28
C GLY A 139 18.56 16.03 8.91
N GLU A 140 18.41 17.00 9.82
CA GLU A 140 18.84 18.40 9.58
C GLU A 140 20.34 18.52 9.31
N ARG A 141 21.17 17.79 10.07
CA ARG A 141 22.62 17.73 9.80
C ARG A 141 22.94 17.08 8.45
N SER A 142 22.18 16.07 8.07
CA SER A 142 22.35 15.38 6.79
C SER A 142 21.94 16.28 5.63
N LYS A 143 20.84 17.04 5.75
CA LYS A 143 20.36 17.99 4.73
C LYS A 143 21.45 18.96 4.27
N THR A 144 22.25 19.50 5.19
CA THR A 144 23.40 20.34 4.82
C THR A 144 24.43 19.58 3.98
N ALA A 145 24.70 18.31 4.29
CA ALA A 145 25.61 17.47 3.50
C ALA A 145 25.03 17.11 2.12
N PHE A 146 23.71 16.99 1.98
CA PHE A 146 23.02 16.79 0.70
C PHE A 146 23.04 18.03 -0.18
N VAL A 147 22.81 19.22 0.38
CA VAL A 147 22.75 20.48 -0.39
C VAL A 147 24.14 20.94 -0.85
N THR A 148 25.18 20.63 -0.08
CA THR A 148 26.55 21.04 -0.39
C THR A 148 27.28 20.09 -1.33
N ARG A 149 26.65 18.98 -1.73
CA ARG A 149 27.26 17.95 -2.58
C ARG A 149 26.33 17.54 -3.70
N ASN A 150 26.88 17.29 -4.88
CA ASN A 150 26.08 16.83 -6.00
C ASN A 150 25.71 15.35 -5.79
N TRP A 151 24.57 15.08 -5.13
CA TRP A 151 24.21 13.74 -4.64
C TRP A 151 24.22 12.67 -5.74
N ALA A 152 23.73 13.02 -6.93
CA ALA A 152 23.62 12.13 -8.08
C ALA A 152 24.98 11.64 -8.61
N THR A 153 26.08 12.35 -8.33
CA THR A 153 27.42 12.04 -8.87
C THR A 153 28.46 11.74 -7.78
N GLU A 154 28.36 12.39 -6.61
CA GLU A 154 29.41 12.38 -5.58
C GLU A 154 28.93 11.91 -4.20
N GLY A 155 27.60 11.91 -3.98
CA GLY A 155 26.98 11.71 -2.67
C GLY A 155 27.17 10.31 -2.09
N THR A 156 27.07 9.27 -2.91
CA THR A 156 27.25 7.88 -2.45
C THR A 156 28.71 7.57 -2.13
N LYS A 157 29.65 8.01 -2.98
CA LYS A 157 31.06 7.60 -2.88
C LYS A 157 31.78 8.17 -1.65
N GLN A 158 31.69 9.48 -1.45
CA GLN A 158 32.44 10.15 -0.39
C GLN A 158 31.78 9.99 0.99
N CYS A 159 30.45 9.85 1.05
CA CYS A 159 29.76 9.55 2.30
C CYS A 159 30.11 8.14 2.77
N LEU A 160 30.04 7.13 1.89
CA LEU A 160 30.46 5.77 2.23
C LEU A 160 31.92 5.71 2.69
N ALA A 161 32.84 6.33 1.96
CA ALA A 161 34.25 6.36 2.35
C ALA A 161 34.47 6.99 3.73
N CYS A 162 33.89 8.17 3.97
CA CYS A 162 34.00 8.89 5.24
C CYS A 162 33.30 8.17 6.40
N HIS A 163 32.14 7.56 6.16
CA HIS A 163 31.39 6.88 7.21
C HIS A 163 31.98 5.53 7.62
N ILE A 164 32.62 4.82 6.69
CA ILE A 164 33.44 3.64 7.01
C ILE A 164 34.67 4.07 7.83
N GLU A 165 35.38 5.10 7.38
CA GLU A 165 36.58 5.61 8.06
C GLU A 165 36.25 6.07 9.49
N LYS A 166 35.11 6.74 9.67
CA LYS A 166 34.64 7.23 10.97
C LYS A 166 33.85 6.20 11.79
N LYS A 167 33.70 4.95 11.31
CA LYS A 167 32.91 3.88 11.94
C LYS A 167 31.50 4.30 12.38
N GLN A 168 30.85 5.20 11.63
CA GLN A 168 29.60 5.81 12.08
C GLN A 168 28.36 4.93 11.85
N PHE A 169 28.48 3.86 11.05
CA PHE A 169 27.50 2.78 10.90
C PHE A 169 28.13 1.56 10.21
N ALA A 170 27.50 0.39 10.36
CA ALA A 170 27.84 -0.81 9.61
C ALA A 170 27.12 -0.80 8.26
N LEU A 171 27.87 -0.92 7.17
CA LEU A 171 27.29 -1.10 5.84
C LEU A 171 26.65 -2.48 5.70
N ASN A 172 25.54 -2.55 4.97
CA ASN A 172 25.00 -3.83 4.51
C ASN A 172 25.85 -4.39 3.34
N PHE A 173 25.52 -5.60 2.90
CA PHE A 173 26.27 -6.27 1.82
C PHE A 173 26.29 -5.46 0.52
N TYR A 174 25.16 -4.84 0.15
CA TYR A 174 25.07 -3.99 -1.04
C TYR A 174 25.96 -2.74 -0.93
N GLY A 175 25.95 -2.05 0.22
CA GLY A 175 26.84 -0.92 0.50
C GLY A 175 28.32 -1.30 0.42
N TRP A 176 28.68 -2.51 0.87
CA TRP A 176 30.03 -3.08 0.69
C TRP A 176 30.38 -3.33 -0.78
N GLN A 177 29.45 -3.84 -1.59
CA GLN A 177 29.66 -4.06 -3.02
C GLN A 177 29.89 -2.74 -3.77
N VAL A 178 29.06 -1.72 -3.52
CA VAL A 178 29.22 -0.38 -4.11
C VAL A 178 30.58 0.20 -3.78
N LEU A 179 31.00 0.14 -2.50
CA LEU A 179 32.32 0.61 -2.09
C LEU A 179 33.47 -0.12 -2.80
N ASN A 180 33.39 -1.45 -2.88
CA ASN A 180 34.47 -2.25 -3.48
C ASN A 180 34.56 -2.02 -5.00
N ALA A 181 33.43 -1.91 -5.70
CA ALA A 181 33.39 -1.52 -7.12
C ALA A 181 34.06 -0.16 -7.35
N MET A 182 33.88 0.79 -6.42
CA MET A 182 34.55 2.09 -6.49
C MET A 182 36.06 2.03 -6.25
N LYS A 183 36.53 1.15 -5.36
CA LYS A 183 37.98 0.97 -5.12
C LYS A 183 38.69 0.47 -6.38
N GLY A 184 38.04 -0.41 -7.15
CA GLY A 184 38.56 -0.91 -8.43
C GLY A 184 38.70 0.16 -9.52
N LEU A 185 37.91 1.24 -9.47
CA LEU A 185 38.01 2.37 -10.43
C LEU A 185 39.11 3.38 -10.10
N LYS A 186 39.72 3.32 -8.91
CA LYS A 186 40.75 4.29 -8.47
C LYS A 186 42.18 3.91 -8.92
N GLY A 187 42.33 2.81 -9.65
CA GLY A 187 43.61 2.30 -10.15
C GLY A 187 43.72 2.23 -11.68
N MET A 188 42.83 2.91 -12.42
CA MET A 188 42.92 3.14 -13.86
C MET A 188 43.18 4.61 -14.15
#